data_AF-A0A4S3J630-F1
#
_entry.id   AF-A0A4S3J630-F1
#
_cell.length_a   1.000
_cell.length_b   1.000
_cell.length_c   1.000
_cell.angle_alpha   90.00
_cell.angle_beta   90.00
_cell.angle_gamma   90.00
#
_symmetry.space_group_name_H-M   'P 1'
#
loop_
_entity.id
_entity.type
_entity.pdbx_description
1 polymer ?
#
loop_
_entity_poly.entity_id
_entity_poly.type
_entity_poly.pdbx_seq_one_letter_code
_entity_poly.pdbx_strand_id
1 'polypeptide(L)'
;MLTRCNSLLRGHSAVRPAVVQHILTLLAHGMTPILPLRGSISASGDLTPLAYIAGAVEGNPDISVHKDRDGSIVPADEALRELGLSPLEYGPKEGLGLLNGTAFSAGAASLVLVESTQLLLLSQVLTAMGTEALFGTRHNYQPFIADARPHPGPRSRTWRCGGGHLGHGEGAGGAADAGQDVLRAMLRDDQPDAEQRTAAEPLFDDPSLSFAFKGVDINMAAYLSELGYLSHPVSKHVQSAEMHNQALNSLAFLACRYTADAVEVLSLMAATYLYVLSCSPDMPDDQVSDVQSAAWDQLMHNWARNSMQDLSDRALLTASYSVGMMLAHGEASAAADWQASKQQRAQAYTTASD
;
A
#
# COMPACT_ATOMS: atom_id res chain seq x y z
N MET A 1 8.71 -1.11 -15.41
CA MET A 1 10.11 -1.19 -15.86
C MET A 1 10.96 -2.11 -14.96
N LEU A 2 11.12 -1.80 -13.67
CA LEU A 2 11.96 -2.56 -12.72
C LEU A 2 11.71 -4.09 -12.71
N THR A 3 10.45 -4.51 -12.55
CA THR A 3 10.08 -5.94 -12.52
C THR A 3 10.49 -6.68 -13.80
N ARG A 4 10.42 -6.00 -14.95
CA ARG A 4 10.83 -6.58 -16.23
C ARG A 4 12.34 -6.77 -16.26
N CYS A 5 13.12 -5.76 -15.90
CA CYS A 5 14.58 -5.87 -15.82
C CYS A 5 14.99 -7.04 -14.93
N ASN A 6 14.41 -7.16 -13.74
CA ASN A 6 14.68 -8.27 -12.82
C ASN A 6 14.40 -9.65 -13.46
N SER A 7 13.31 -9.79 -14.21
CA SER A 7 13.00 -11.04 -14.90
C SER A 7 14.00 -11.38 -16.02
N LEU A 8 14.47 -10.36 -16.75
CA LEU A 8 15.41 -10.52 -17.87
C LEU A 8 16.82 -10.89 -17.40
N LEU A 9 17.26 -10.34 -16.27
CA LEU A 9 18.57 -10.57 -15.67
C LEU A 9 18.83 -12.04 -15.29
N ARG A 10 17.77 -12.87 -15.24
CA ARG A 10 17.90 -14.32 -15.02
C ARG A 10 18.51 -15.07 -16.20
N GLY A 11 18.71 -14.44 -17.35
CA GLY A 11 19.42 -15.03 -18.50
C GLY A 11 18.61 -16.01 -19.36
N HIS A 12 17.35 -16.30 -19.02
CA HIS A 12 16.52 -17.25 -19.77
C HIS A 12 15.76 -16.62 -20.96
N SER A 13 15.77 -15.29 -21.09
CA SER A 13 14.98 -14.57 -22.09
C SER A 13 15.73 -14.29 -23.40
N ALA A 14 17.05 -14.50 -23.46
CA ALA A 14 17.90 -14.18 -24.62
C ALA A 14 17.77 -12.70 -25.06
N VAL A 15 17.69 -11.80 -24.08
CA VAL A 15 17.69 -10.34 -24.29
C VAL A 15 19.07 -9.82 -23.92
N ARG A 16 19.65 -8.96 -24.77
CA ARG A 16 20.98 -8.38 -24.54
C ARG A 16 20.98 -7.51 -23.28
N PRO A 17 22.09 -7.47 -22.52
CA PRO A 17 22.24 -6.56 -21.39
C PRO A 17 22.03 -5.09 -21.75
N ALA A 18 22.37 -4.69 -22.98
CA ALA A 18 22.14 -3.33 -23.49
C ALA A 18 20.66 -2.89 -23.40
N VAL A 19 19.72 -3.79 -23.72
CA VAL A 19 18.28 -3.51 -23.63
C VAL A 19 17.87 -3.26 -22.18
N VAL A 20 18.36 -4.11 -21.26
CA VAL A 20 18.09 -3.94 -19.83
C VAL A 20 18.68 -2.63 -19.32
N GLN A 21 19.89 -2.28 -19.77
CA GLN A 21 20.55 -1.03 -19.41
C GLN A 21 19.75 0.19 -19.87
N HIS A 22 19.22 0.22 -21.09
CA HIS A 22 18.36 1.32 -21.54
C HIS A 22 17.12 1.49 -20.67
N ILE A 23 16.43 0.40 -20.32
CA ILE A 23 15.24 0.46 -19.44
C ILE A 23 15.63 1.01 -18.05
N LEU A 24 16.77 0.57 -17.51
CA LEU A 24 17.26 1.06 -16.22
C LEU A 24 17.69 2.53 -16.30
N THR A 25 18.28 2.98 -17.40
CA THR A 25 18.66 4.39 -17.60
C THR A 25 17.41 5.27 -17.64
N LEU A 26 16.35 4.87 -18.36
CA LEU A 26 15.06 5.57 -18.35
C LEU A 26 14.50 5.68 -16.92
N LEU A 27 14.48 4.55 -16.20
CA LEU A 27 14.01 4.51 -14.81
C LEU A 27 14.83 5.42 -13.89
N ALA A 28 16.16 5.41 -14.01
CA ALA A 28 17.07 6.21 -13.18
C ALA A 28 16.92 7.72 -13.40
N HIS A 29 16.47 8.15 -14.58
CA HIS A 29 16.29 9.55 -14.93
C HIS A 29 14.83 10.02 -14.80
N GLY A 30 13.93 9.19 -14.26
CA GLY A 30 12.51 9.53 -14.13
C GLY A 30 11.84 9.75 -15.48
N MET A 31 12.22 8.98 -16.49
CA MET A 31 11.63 9.01 -17.83
C MET A 31 10.70 7.80 -18.00
N THR A 32 9.40 8.03 -17.88
CA THR A 32 8.39 6.97 -17.84
C THR A 32 7.54 6.97 -19.12
N PRO A 33 7.55 5.89 -19.91
CA PRO A 33 6.69 5.78 -21.09
C PRO A 33 5.21 5.88 -20.72
N ILE A 34 4.47 6.71 -21.45
CA ILE A 34 3.02 6.85 -21.32
C ILE A 34 2.37 5.68 -22.05
N LEU A 35 1.47 5.00 -21.36
CA LEU A 35 0.87 3.75 -21.81
C LEU A 35 -0.64 3.76 -21.56
N PRO A 36 -1.43 3.02 -22.36
CA PRO A 36 -2.87 2.93 -22.16
C PRO A 36 -3.20 2.14 -20.90
N LEU A 37 -4.19 2.61 -20.13
CA LEU A 37 -4.66 1.96 -18.91
C LEU A 37 -5.31 0.59 -19.15
N ARG A 38 -5.82 0.34 -20.36
CA ARG A 38 -6.56 -0.88 -20.73
C ARG A 38 -5.95 -1.55 -21.95
N GLY A 39 -6.23 -2.85 -22.11
CA GLY A 39 -5.79 -3.65 -23.26
C GLY A 39 -4.92 -4.86 -22.91
N SER A 40 -4.67 -5.14 -21.62
CA SER A 40 -4.05 -6.40 -21.17
C SER A 40 -5.09 -7.33 -20.56
N ILE A 41 -5.00 -8.61 -20.91
CA ILE A 41 -5.71 -9.73 -20.25
C ILE A 41 -4.78 -10.58 -19.38
N SER A 42 -3.49 -10.21 -19.30
CA SER A 42 -2.46 -10.88 -18.51
C SER A 42 -2.40 -12.41 -18.74
N ALA A 43 -2.48 -12.86 -20.00
CA ALA A 43 -2.47 -14.28 -20.37
C ALA A 43 -1.05 -14.75 -20.71
N SER A 44 -0.54 -14.38 -21.89
CA SER A 44 0.87 -14.56 -22.31
C SER A 44 1.78 -13.45 -21.74
N GLY A 45 1.35 -12.81 -20.66
CA GLY A 45 1.92 -11.58 -20.12
C GLY A 45 1.11 -10.32 -20.45
N ASP A 46 1.64 -9.19 -20.03
CA ASP A 46 1.06 -7.87 -20.21
C ASP A 46 1.54 -7.25 -21.53
N LEU A 47 1.19 -7.90 -22.64
CA LEU A 47 1.71 -7.60 -23.99
C LEU A 47 1.59 -6.13 -24.36
N THR A 48 0.37 -5.58 -24.28
CA THR A 48 0.07 -4.20 -24.67
C THR A 48 0.93 -3.19 -23.90
N PRO A 49 0.91 -3.11 -22.55
CA PRO A 49 1.73 -2.13 -21.85
C PRO A 49 3.24 -2.40 -21.96
N LEU A 50 3.68 -3.66 -22.09
CA LEU A 50 5.10 -3.96 -22.32
C LEU A 50 5.57 -3.55 -23.72
N ALA A 51 4.67 -3.49 -24.71
CA ALA A 51 4.98 -2.97 -26.04
C ALA A 51 5.29 -1.48 -26.04
N TYR A 52 4.63 -0.70 -25.18
CA TYR A 52 4.97 0.72 -25.02
C TYR A 52 6.36 0.92 -24.39
N ILE A 53 6.75 0.05 -23.46
CA ILE A 53 8.12 0.08 -22.90
C ILE A 53 9.15 -0.33 -23.96
N ALA A 54 8.86 -1.37 -24.74
CA ALA A 54 9.74 -1.79 -25.83
C ALA A 54 9.86 -0.70 -26.91
N GLY A 55 8.76 -0.12 -27.35
CA GLY A 55 8.79 0.94 -28.35
C GLY A 55 9.45 2.23 -27.85
N ALA A 56 9.37 2.54 -26.55
CA ALA A 56 10.10 3.67 -25.97
C ALA A 56 11.62 3.47 -26.04
N VAL A 57 12.10 2.25 -25.77
CA VAL A 57 13.54 1.90 -25.86
C VAL A 57 14.02 1.78 -27.32
N GLU A 58 13.11 1.43 -28.23
CA GLU A 58 13.32 1.48 -29.68
C GLU A 58 13.34 2.92 -30.22
N GLY A 59 12.94 3.92 -29.42
CA GLY A 59 12.87 5.31 -29.86
C GLY A 59 11.74 5.57 -30.85
N ASN A 60 10.59 4.90 -30.70
CA ASN A 60 9.43 5.14 -31.55
C ASN A 60 8.82 6.54 -31.26
N PRO A 61 8.74 7.45 -32.25
CA PRO A 61 8.27 8.82 -32.04
C PRO A 61 6.78 8.91 -31.67
N ASP A 62 5.98 7.87 -31.96
CA ASP A 62 4.55 7.83 -31.59
C ASP A 62 4.33 7.50 -30.11
N ILE A 63 5.38 7.09 -29.39
CA ILE A 63 5.32 6.82 -27.96
C ILE A 63 5.79 8.04 -27.20
N SER A 64 4.91 8.57 -26.34
CA SER A 64 5.24 9.66 -25.43
C SER A 64 5.88 9.16 -24.14
N VAL A 65 6.76 9.97 -23.58
CA VAL A 65 7.48 9.74 -22.32
C VAL A 65 7.23 10.93 -21.41
N HIS A 66 6.79 10.64 -20.18
CA HIS A 66 6.65 11.62 -19.11
C HIS A 66 7.98 11.79 -18.37
N LYS A 67 8.37 13.03 -18.10
CA LYS A 67 9.56 13.39 -17.34
C LYS A 67 9.19 13.82 -15.92
N ASP A 68 9.58 13.04 -14.93
CA ASP A 68 9.19 13.27 -13.53
C ASP A 68 9.74 14.59 -12.96
N ARG A 69 10.88 15.08 -13.49
CA ARG A 69 11.57 16.28 -12.98
C ARG A 69 10.84 17.59 -13.29
N ASP A 70 10.24 17.69 -14.47
CA ASP A 70 9.61 18.92 -14.98
C ASP A 70 8.14 18.73 -15.39
N GLY A 71 7.63 17.49 -15.34
CA GLY A 71 6.27 17.12 -15.74
C GLY A 71 6.03 17.20 -17.25
N SER A 72 7.08 17.42 -18.04
CA SER A 72 6.95 17.54 -19.50
C SER A 72 6.73 16.18 -20.16
N ILE A 73 6.05 16.21 -21.31
CA ILE A 73 5.79 15.02 -22.11
C ILE A 73 6.50 15.22 -23.45
N VAL A 74 7.39 14.29 -23.77
CA VAL A 74 8.20 14.32 -25.00
C VAL A 74 8.10 13.00 -25.75
N PRO A 75 8.30 12.98 -27.08
CA PRO A 75 8.45 11.74 -27.84
C PRO A 75 9.63 10.88 -27.34
N ALA A 76 9.55 9.56 -27.52
CA ALA A 76 10.56 8.64 -27.01
C ALA A 76 11.93 8.80 -27.66
N ASP A 77 12.00 9.11 -28.96
CA ASP A 77 13.25 9.42 -29.67
C ASP A 77 13.94 10.66 -29.10
N GLU A 78 13.16 11.70 -28.77
CA GLU A 78 13.66 12.89 -28.11
C GLU A 78 14.16 12.60 -26.69
N ALA A 79 13.41 11.81 -25.92
CA ALA A 79 13.82 11.37 -24.59
C ALA A 79 15.14 10.60 -24.61
N LEU A 80 15.31 9.65 -25.54
CA LEU A 80 16.56 8.92 -25.71
C LEU A 80 17.72 9.84 -26.09
N ARG A 81 17.48 10.79 -27.01
CA ARG A 81 18.48 11.78 -27.43
C ARG A 81 18.93 12.67 -26.27
N GLU A 82 18.01 13.10 -25.39
CA GLU A 82 18.33 13.88 -24.19
C GLU A 82 19.23 13.09 -23.22
N LEU A 83 19.02 11.77 -23.12
CA LEU A 83 19.84 10.87 -22.31
C LEU A 83 21.15 10.43 -23.00
N GLY A 84 21.42 10.89 -24.23
CA GLY A 84 22.57 10.45 -25.02
C GLY A 84 22.50 8.95 -25.40
N LEU A 85 21.32 8.36 -25.39
CA LEU A 85 21.09 6.97 -25.77
C LEU A 85 20.73 6.89 -27.26
N SER A 86 21.34 5.93 -27.96
CA SER A 86 20.90 5.58 -29.31
C SER A 86 19.68 4.65 -29.23
N PRO A 87 18.67 4.85 -30.10
CA PRO A 87 17.60 3.88 -30.32
C PRO A 87 18.13 2.45 -30.51
N LEU A 88 17.44 1.46 -29.95
CA LEU A 88 17.84 0.05 -30.08
C LEU A 88 17.08 -0.65 -31.22
N GLU A 89 17.83 -1.31 -32.10
CA GLU A 89 17.27 -2.32 -33.01
C GLU A 89 17.25 -3.69 -32.33
N TYR A 90 16.09 -4.33 -32.29
CA TYR A 90 15.91 -5.63 -31.63
C TYR A 90 16.44 -6.80 -32.47
N GLY A 91 17.24 -7.65 -31.83
CA GLY A 91 17.69 -8.91 -32.39
C GLY A 91 16.62 -10.02 -32.32
N PRO A 92 16.94 -11.21 -32.83
CA PRO A 92 16.06 -12.37 -32.74
C PRO A 92 15.63 -12.63 -31.30
N LYS A 93 14.34 -12.91 -31.09
CA LYS A 93 13.71 -13.19 -29.78
C LYS A 93 13.66 -12.01 -28.79
N GLU A 94 14.37 -10.90 -29.01
CA GLU A 94 14.41 -9.80 -28.03
C GLU A 94 13.08 -9.10 -27.84
N GLY A 95 12.36 -8.79 -28.93
CA GLY A 95 11.02 -8.20 -28.86
C GLY A 95 10.07 -9.10 -28.06
N LEU A 96 9.96 -10.38 -28.42
CA LEU A 96 9.15 -11.35 -27.67
C LEU A 96 9.63 -11.49 -26.21
N GLY A 97 10.95 -11.44 -26.01
CA GLY A 97 11.60 -11.48 -24.70
C GLY A 97 11.28 -10.27 -23.84
N LEU A 98 10.91 -9.11 -24.39
CA LEU A 98 10.44 -7.94 -23.62
C LEU A 98 8.94 -8.01 -23.35
N LEU A 99 8.16 -8.39 -24.36
CA LEU A 99 6.70 -8.39 -24.34
C LEU A 99 6.12 -9.51 -23.47
N ASN A 100 6.71 -10.71 -23.52
CA ASN A 100 6.18 -11.86 -22.80
C ASN A 100 6.59 -11.82 -21.33
N GLY A 101 5.69 -11.33 -20.48
CA GLY A 101 5.70 -11.58 -19.04
C GLY A 101 4.71 -10.72 -18.27
N THR A 102 4.53 -11.04 -17.01
CA THR A 102 3.54 -10.42 -16.11
C THR A 102 4.12 -9.23 -15.33
N ALA A 103 5.11 -8.54 -15.91
CA ALA A 103 5.86 -7.52 -15.17
C ALA A 103 4.99 -6.30 -14.79
N PHE A 104 3.97 -5.99 -15.59
CA PHE A 104 3.07 -4.87 -15.33
C PHE A 104 2.08 -5.20 -14.20
N SER A 105 1.39 -6.33 -14.33
CA SER A 105 0.50 -6.87 -13.29
C SER A 105 1.23 -7.13 -11.99
N ALA A 106 2.42 -7.74 -12.01
CA ALA A 106 3.22 -7.97 -10.80
C ALA A 106 3.71 -6.65 -10.16
N GLY A 107 4.08 -5.66 -10.97
CA GLY A 107 4.43 -4.32 -10.47
C GLY A 107 3.24 -3.66 -9.77
N ALA A 108 2.08 -3.63 -10.41
CA ALA A 108 0.85 -3.08 -9.84
C ALA A 108 0.42 -3.84 -8.56
N ALA A 109 0.44 -5.17 -8.58
CA ALA A 109 0.13 -5.99 -7.42
C ALA A 109 1.06 -5.70 -6.23
N SER A 110 2.35 -5.46 -6.49
CA SER A 110 3.33 -5.17 -5.43
C SER A 110 3.02 -3.86 -4.72
N LEU A 111 2.61 -2.81 -5.45
CA LEU A 111 2.21 -1.54 -4.87
C LEU A 111 0.97 -1.70 -3.99
N VAL A 112 -0.08 -2.29 -4.55
CA VAL A 112 -1.34 -2.54 -3.85
C VAL A 112 -1.15 -3.40 -2.61
N LEU A 113 -0.26 -4.40 -2.65
CA LEU A 113 0.03 -5.25 -1.51
C LEU A 113 0.70 -4.49 -0.36
N VAL A 114 1.61 -3.56 -0.69
CA VAL A 114 2.26 -2.71 0.33
C VAL A 114 1.24 -1.79 0.99
N GLU A 115 0.39 -1.13 0.21
CA GLU A 115 -0.66 -0.24 0.73
C GLU A 115 -1.70 -1.02 1.56
N SER A 116 -2.13 -2.18 1.07
CA SER A 116 -3.05 -3.06 1.80
C SER A 116 -2.46 -3.52 3.14
N THR A 117 -1.16 -3.80 3.20
CA THR A 117 -0.47 -4.18 4.44
C THR A 117 -0.47 -3.03 5.44
N GLN A 118 -0.26 -1.79 4.98
CA GLN A 118 -0.33 -0.60 5.84
C GLN A 118 -1.75 -0.42 6.38
N LEU A 119 -2.77 -0.56 5.54
CA LEU A 119 -4.17 -0.46 5.97
C LEU A 119 -4.58 -1.58 6.93
N LEU A 120 -4.03 -2.79 6.76
CA LEU A 120 -4.24 -3.88 7.71
C LEU A 120 -3.73 -3.51 9.11
N LEU A 121 -2.51 -2.99 9.21
CA LEU A 121 -1.95 -2.52 10.47
C LEU A 121 -2.76 -1.36 11.04
N LEU A 122 -3.13 -0.38 10.19
CA LEU A 122 -3.95 0.75 10.62
C LEU A 122 -5.29 0.29 11.19
N SER A 123 -5.95 -0.68 10.55
CA SER A 123 -7.25 -1.20 10.99
C SER A 123 -7.19 -1.79 12.40
N GLN A 124 -6.07 -2.41 12.77
CA GLN A 124 -5.83 -2.97 14.10
C GLN A 124 -5.69 -1.86 15.14
N VAL A 125 -4.91 -0.83 14.83
CA VAL A 125 -4.77 0.34 15.71
C VAL A 125 -6.10 1.07 15.89
N LEU A 126 -6.84 1.31 14.80
CA LEU A 126 -8.17 1.91 14.84
C LEU A 126 -9.16 1.06 15.65
N THR A 127 -9.02 -0.27 15.64
CA THR A 127 -9.84 -1.16 16.48
C THR A 127 -9.51 -1.00 17.97
N ALA A 128 -8.24 -0.84 18.35
CA ALA A 128 -7.85 -0.53 19.73
C ALA A 128 -8.44 0.81 20.16
N MET A 129 -8.18 1.87 19.40
CA MET A 129 -8.69 3.22 19.66
C MET A 129 -10.22 3.25 19.73
N GLY A 130 -10.89 2.50 18.84
CA GLY A 130 -12.35 2.38 18.84
C GLY A 130 -12.90 1.62 20.04
N THR A 131 -12.21 0.56 20.48
CA THR A 131 -12.57 -0.16 21.71
C THR A 131 -12.50 0.79 22.90
N GLU A 132 -11.45 1.60 22.99
CA GLU A 132 -11.31 2.59 24.03
C GLU A 132 -12.38 3.69 23.98
N ALA A 133 -12.62 4.27 22.82
CA ALA A 133 -13.63 5.32 22.61
C ALA A 133 -15.05 4.83 22.93
N LEU A 134 -15.33 3.54 22.74
CA LEU A 134 -16.60 2.91 23.08
C LEU A 134 -16.66 2.37 24.52
N PHE A 135 -15.64 2.62 25.35
CA PHE A 135 -15.49 2.05 26.69
C PHE A 135 -15.62 0.51 26.71
N GLY A 136 -15.12 -0.13 25.65
CA GLY A 136 -15.11 -1.58 25.46
C GLY A 136 -14.07 -2.29 26.33
N THR A 137 -14.33 -3.56 26.64
CA THR A 137 -13.45 -4.34 27.52
C THR A 137 -12.25 -4.94 26.79
N ARG A 138 -11.06 -4.75 27.34
CA ARG A 138 -9.81 -5.39 26.87
C ARG A 138 -9.82 -6.92 26.99
N HIS A 139 -10.69 -7.48 27.83
CA HIS A 139 -10.77 -8.92 28.09
C HIS A 139 -11.08 -9.73 26.82
N ASN A 140 -11.68 -9.09 25.81
CA ASN A 140 -11.93 -9.68 24.49
C ASN A 140 -10.63 -10.11 23.76
N TYR A 141 -9.47 -9.60 24.16
CA TYR A 141 -8.17 -9.85 23.54
C TYR A 141 -7.22 -10.65 24.46
N GLN A 142 -7.77 -11.46 25.37
CA GLN A 142 -6.96 -12.35 26.21
C GLN A 142 -6.39 -13.52 25.39
N PRO A 143 -5.13 -13.97 25.62
CA PRO A 143 -4.48 -14.93 24.73
C PRO A 143 -5.16 -16.29 24.78
N PHE A 144 -5.79 -16.63 25.91
CA PHE A 144 -6.58 -17.85 26.05
C PHE A 144 -7.72 -17.95 25.03
N ILE A 145 -8.30 -16.81 24.59
CA ILE A 145 -9.38 -16.77 23.60
C ILE A 145 -8.82 -17.17 22.23
N ALA A 146 -7.66 -16.63 21.86
CA ALA A 146 -6.96 -16.99 20.62
C ALA A 146 -6.41 -18.42 20.66
N ASP A 147 -5.94 -18.88 21.83
CA ASP A 147 -5.46 -20.26 22.00
C ASP A 147 -6.57 -21.30 21.95
N ALA A 148 -7.79 -20.93 22.35
CA ALA A 148 -8.96 -21.79 22.19
C ALA A 148 -9.38 -21.96 20.71
N ARG A 149 -9.02 -21.01 19.83
CA ARG A 149 -9.27 -21.07 18.37
C ARG A 149 -8.02 -20.64 17.58
N PRO A 150 -7.05 -21.55 17.42
CA PRO A 150 -5.71 -21.22 16.98
C PRO A 150 -5.61 -21.04 15.46
N HIS A 151 -6.21 -19.97 14.94
CA HIS A 151 -5.97 -19.51 13.58
C HIS A 151 -4.67 -18.69 13.53
N PRO A 152 -3.81 -18.85 12.51
CA PRO A 152 -2.50 -18.18 12.47
C PRO A 152 -2.59 -16.65 12.55
N GLY A 153 -3.58 -16.02 11.91
CA GLY A 153 -3.78 -14.57 11.99
C GLY A 153 -4.01 -14.05 13.43
N PRO A 154 -4.99 -14.59 14.17
CA PRO A 154 -5.19 -14.32 15.59
C PRO A 154 -4.00 -14.66 16.49
N ARG A 155 -3.18 -15.66 16.15
CA ARG A 155 -2.17 -16.22 17.06
C ARG A 155 -0.79 -15.58 16.97
N SER A 156 -0.65 -14.48 16.24
CA SER A 156 0.65 -13.86 15.97
C SER A 156 1.35 -13.43 17.27
N ARG A 157 2.34 -14.25 17.67
CA ARG A 157 3.22 -14.05 18.81
C ARG A 157 4.17 -12.89 18.56
N THR A 158 4.13 -11.91 19.44
CA THR A 158 5.20 -11.06 19.94
C THR A 158 6.28 -10.69 18.93
N TRP A 159 6.29 -9.41 18.54
CA TRP A 159 7.55 -8.67 18.44
C TRP A 159 8.24 -8.72 19.81
N ARG A 160 8.94 -9.82 20.11
CA ARG A 160 9.85 -9.87 21.26
C ARG A 160 11.14 -9.22 20.82
N CYS A 161 11.35 -7.99 21.28
CA CYS A 161 12.68 -7.44 21.39
C CYS A 161 13.59 -8.43 22.16
N GLY A 162 14.60 -8.97 21.47
CA GLY A 162 15.81 -9.57 22.02
C GLY A 162 15.69 -10.88 22.83
N GLY A 163 16.24 -11.97 22.27
CA GLY A 163 16.87 -13.03 23.09
C GLY A 163 16.52 -14.48 22.73
N GLY A 164 17.28 -15.06 21.80
CA GLY A 164 17.67 -16.48 21.82
C GLY A 164 16.61 -17.53 21.46
N HIS A 165 16.55 -17.93 20.19
CA HIS A 165 16.96 -19.28 19.76
C HIS A 165 16.72 -19.47 18.25
N LEU A 166 17.79 -19.82 17.55
CA LEU A 166 17.78 -20.35 16.19
C LEU A 166 16.99 -21.66 16.13
N GLY A 167 16.16 -21.84 15.09
CA GLY A 167 15.53 -23.12 14.80
C GLY A 167 14.56 -23.13 13.61
N HIS A 168 15.13 -23.25 12.40
CA HIS A 168 14.59 -23.90 11.19
C HIS A 168 13.18 -23.58 10.64
N GLY A 169 13.17 -23.10 9.37
CA GLY A 169 12.32 -23.66 8.31
C GLY A 169 11.24 -22.75 7.70
N GLU A 170 11.43 -22.42 6.40
CA GLU A 170 10.42 -22.01 5.39
C GLU A 170 9.71 -20.66 5.64
N GLY A 171 9.67 -19.66 4.75
CA GLY A 171 9.50 -19.68 3.30
C GLY A 171 8.33 -18.73 2.98
N ALA A 172 8.63 -17.49 2.61
CA ALA A 172 7.70 -16.50 2.03
C ALA A 172 6.33 -16.28 2.71
N GLY A 173 6.29 -15.47 3.78
CA GLY A 173 5.05 -14.99 4.39
C GLY A 173 5.31 -13.91 5.44
N GLY A 174 5.63 -12.69 5.02
CA GLY A 174 6.26 -11.69 5.89
C GLY A 174 5.44 -10.45 6.28
N ALA A 175 4.13 -10.41 6.04
CA ALA A 175 3.36 -9.16 6.21
C ALA A 175 2.01 -9.29 6.94
N ALA A 176 1.54 -10.51 7.25
CA ALA A 176 0.19 -10.75 7.78
C ALA A 176 0.14 -11.14 9.26
N ASP A 177 1.23 -10.93 10.01
CA ASP A 177 1.51 -11.73 11.22
C ASP A 177 1.74 -10.90 12.51
N ALA A 178 0.96 -9.83 12.75
CA ALA A 178 1.23 -8.89 13.86
C ALA A 178 0.00 -8.39 14.67
N GLY A 179 -1.18 -9.00 14.52
CA GLY A 179 -2.44 -8.29 14.75
C GLY A 179 -2.98 -8.16 16.17
N GLN A 180 -2.76 -9.12 17.06
CA GLN A 180 -3.37 -9.09 18.40
C GLN A 180 -2.50 -8.39 19.45
N ASP A 181 -1.18 -8.42 19.28
CA ASP A 181 -0.26 -7.85 20.26
C ASP A 181 -0.14 -6.33 20.17
N VAL A 182 -0.25 -5.75 18.96
CA VAL A 182 -0.36 -4.28 18.79
C VAL A 182 -1.63 -3.76 19.48
N LEU A 183 -2.75 -4.47 19.30
CA LEU A 183 -4.03 -4.13 19.92
C LEU A 183 -3.94 -4.14 21.44
N ARG A 184 -3.28 -5.16 22.02
CA ARG A 184 -3.09 -5.28 23.46
C ARG A 184 -2.12 -4.25 24.01
N ALA A 185 -1.00 -4.02 23.32
CA ALA A 185 0.00 -3.03 23.72
C ALA A 185 -0.59 -1.61 23.78
N MET A 186 -1.60 -1.34 22.95
CA MET A 186 -2.31 -0.06 22.92
C MET A 186 -3.43 0.05 23.96
N LEU A 187 -3.90 -1.06 24.56
CA LEU A 187 -5.02 -1.07 25.51
C LEU A 187 -4.53 -1.05 26.97
N ARG A 188 -5.02 -0.11 27.78
CA ARG A 188 -4.62 0.10 29.19
C ARG A 188 -4.86 -1.11 30.10
N ASP A 189 -3.98 -1.30 31.08
CA ASP A 189 -4.12 -2.34 32.11
C ASP A 189 -5.23 -2.01 33.14
N ASP A 190 -5.29 -0.75 33.59
CA ASP A 190 -6.24 -0.24 34.59
C ASP A 190 -7.40 0.48 33.91
N GLN A 191 -8.45 -0.25 33.55
CA GLN A 191 -9.74 0.35 33.25
C GLN A 191 -10.65 0.24 34.50
N PRO A 192 -11.12 1.37 35.07
CA PRO A 192 -12.18 1.31 36.07
C PRO A 192 -13.47 0.78 35.43
N ASP A 193 -14.29 0.07 36.22
CA ASP A 193 -15.53 -0.54 35.77
C ASP A 193 -16.40 0.45 34.98
N ALA A 194 -16.97 -0.01 33.86
CA ALA A 194 -17.76 0.78 32.92
C ALA A 194 -18.93 1.56 33.56
N GLU A 195 -19.35 1.19 34.77
CA GLU A 195 -20.40 1.86 35.54
C GLU A 195 -20.01 3.23 36.12
N GLN A 196 -18.72 3.58 36.21
CA GLN A 196 -18.26 4.80 36.89
C GLN A 196 -17.98 6.00 35.99
N ARG A 197 -18.15 5.90 34.67
CA ARG A 197 -17.86 7.00 33.74
C ARG A 197 -19.13 7.49 33.08
N THR A 198 -19.57 8.67 33.48
CA THR A 198 -20.58 9.45 32.74
C THR A 198 -20.04 9.73 31.35
N ALA A 199 -20.80 9.40 30.32
CA ALA A 199 -20.50 9.74 28.94
C ALA A 199 -20.16 11.24 28.88
N ALA A 200 -18.88 11.57 28.68
CA ALA A 200 -18.50 12.91 28.31
C ALA A 200 -19.18 13.16 26.97
N GLU A 201 -20.14 14.09 26.95
CA GLU A 201 -20.76 14.47 25.69
C GLU A 201 -19.66 14.98 24.76
N PRO A 202 -19.62 14.52 23.50
CA PRO A 202 -18.51 14.88 22.64
C PRO A 202 -18.51 16.39 22.42
N LEU A 203 -17.38 16.92 21.98
CA LEU A 203 -17.13 18.34 21.74
C LEU A 203 -18.17 18.93 20.77
N PHE A 204 -19.36 19.23 21.26
CA PHE A 204 -20.50 19.65 20.47
C PHE A 204 -21.17 20.84 21.13
N ASP A 205 -21.30 21.90 20.34
CA ASP A 205 -22.27 22.95 20.57
C ASP A 205 -23.69 22.37 20.66
N ASP A 206 -24.68 23.24 20.89
CA ASP A 206 -26.11 22.89 20.89
C ASP A 206 -26.45 21.92 19.73
N PRO A 207 -26.97 20.71 20.03
CA PRO A 207 -27.25 19.68 19.01
C PRO A 207 -28.32 20.10 18.00
N SER A 208 -29.07 21.18 18.26
CA SER A 208 -29.96 21.81 17.29
C SER A 208 -29.24 22.63 16.21
N LEU A 209 -28.00 23.05 16.47
CA LEU A 209 -27.18 23.91 15.61
C LEU A 209 -25.96 23.18 15.02
N SER A 210 -25.50 22.10 15.65
CA SER A 210 -24.37 21.28 15.17
C SER A 210 -24.78 19.85 14.85
N PHE A 211 -24.64 19.48 13.58
CA PHE A 211 -24.89 18.12 13.09
C PHE A 211 -23.63 17.24 13.03
N ALA A 212 -22.49 17.78 13.48
CA ALA A 212 -21.26 17.05 13.75
C ALA A 212 -20.90 15.98 12.68
N PHE A 213 -20.93 14.70 13.07
CA PHE A 213 -20.52 13.56 12.24
C PHE A 213 -21.64 12.96 11.40
N LYS A 214 -22.83 13.57 11.34
CA LYS A 214 -23.94 13.02 10.53
C LYS A 214 -23.58 12.88 9.05
N GLY A 215 -22.85 13.85 8.49
CA GLY A 215 -22.35 13.76 7.11
C GLY A 215 -21.25 12.71 6.94
N VAL A 216 -20.40 12.55 7.95
CA VAL A 216 -19.36 11.53 8.00
C VAL A 216 -19.95 10.12 7.99
N ASP A 217 -20.99 9.88 8.79
CA ASP A 217 -21.69 8.59 8.85
C ASP A 217 -22.32 8.21 7.50
N ILE A 218 -22.96 9.17 6.82
CA ILE A 218 -23.51 8.98 5.47
C ILE A 218 -22.40 8.61 4.46
N ASN A 219 -21.24 9.29 4.53
CA ASN A 219 -20.11 8.97 3.67
C ASN A 219 -19.55 7.58 3.94
N MET A 220 -19.44 7.17 5.21
CA MET A 220 -18.99 5.82 5.58
C MET A 220 -19.90 4.74 5.00
N ALA A 221 -21.22 4.93 4.99
CA ALA A 221 -22.16 4.01 4.35
C ALA A 221 -21.98 3.95 2.82
N ALA A 222 -21.70 5.09 2.18
CA ALA A 222 -21.40 5.15 0.75
C ALA A 222 -20.11 4.37 0.41
N TYR A 223 -19.03 4.62 1.15
CA TYR A 223 -17.75 3.94 0.96
C TYR A 223 -17.86 2.43 1.17
N LEU A 224 -18.56 1.98 2.21
CA LEU A 224 -18.76 0.56 2.45
C LEU A 224 -19.56 -0.12 1.32
N SER A 225 -20.57 0.57 0.77
CA SER A 225 -21.37 0.07 -0.35
C SER A 225 -20.52 -0.10 -1.61
N GLU A 226 -19.66 0.88 -1.92
CA GLU A 226 -18.74 0.84 -3.05
C GLU A 226 -17.67 -0.25 -2.88
N LEU A 227 -17.08 -0.36 -1.68
CA LEU A 227 -16.11 -1.41 -1.36
C LEU A 227 -16.72 -2.82 -1.54
N GLY A 228 -17.97 -3.01 -1.11
CA GLY A 228 -18.72 -4.24 -1.32
C GLY A 228 -18.86 -4.59 -2.80
N TYR A 229 -19.13 -3.60 -3.66
CA TYR A 229 -19.17 -3.79 -5.10
C TYR A 229 -17.79 -4.16 -5.69
N LEU A 230 -16.73 -3.44 -5.31
CA LEU A 230 -15.36 -3.67 -5.80
C LEU A 230 -14.79 -5.04 -5.41
N SER A 231 -15.28 -5.65 -4.33
CA SER A 231 -14.81 -6.96 -3.85
C SER A 231 -15.17 -8.16 -4.76
N HIS A 232 -15.96 -7.95 -5.81
CA HIS A 232 -16.37 -9.03 -6.70
C HIS A 232 -15.18 -9.58 -7.52
N PRO A 233 -15.02 -10.92 -7.63
CA PRO A 233 -13.89 -11.51 -8.31
C PRO A 233 -13.97 -11.34 -9.82
N VAL A 234 -12.96 -10.67 -10.39
CA VAL A 234 -12.82 -10.45 -11.85
C VAL A 234 -12.60 -11.77 -12.61
N SER A 235 -11.99 -12.77 -11.97
CA SER A 235 -11.63 -14.04 -12.59
C SER A 235 -12.81 -14.85 -13.15
N LYS A 236 -14.05 -14.55 -12.74
CA LYS A 236 -15.26 -15.18 -13.28
C LYS A 236 -15.62 -14.67 -14.68
N HIS A 237 -15.01 -13.58 -15.13
CA HIS A 237 -15.35 -12.90 -16.38
C HIS A 237 -14.37 -13.22 -17.52
N VAL A 238 -13.53 -14.24 -17.38
CA VAL A 238 -12.59 -14.70 -18.41
C VAL A 238 -13.32 -14.95 -19.73
N GLN A 239 -12.83 -14.31 -20.79
CA GLN A 239 -13.30 -14.49 -22.16
C GLN A 239 -12.24 -15.21 -22.97
N SER A 240 -12.67 -16.04 -23.91
CA SER A 240 -11.76 -16.65 -24.87
C SER A 240 -11.24 -15.59 -25.85
N ALA A 241 -9.95 -15.31 -25.83
CA ALA A 241 -9.33 -14.25 -26.62
C ALA A 241 -8.41 -14.79 -27.72
N GLU A 242 -8.04 -13.90 -28.65
CA GLU A 242 -7.02 -14.13 -29.69
C GLU A 242 -7.26 -15.42 -30.48
N MET A 243 -8.39 -15.47 -31.20
CA MET A 243 -8.79 -16.64 -32.01
C MET A 243 -8.79 -17.97 -31.23
N HIS A 244 -9.17 -17.93 -29.94
CA HIS A 244 -9.16 -19.07 -29.01
C HIS A 244 -7.79 -19.60 -28.60
N ASN A 245 -6.70 -18.99 -29.03
CA ASN A 245 -5.36 -19.35 -28.55
C ASN A 245 -5.16 -18.96 -27.08
N GLN A 246 -5.87 -17.92 -26.60
CA GLN A 246 -5.87 -17.48 -25.21
C GLN A 246 -7.25 -17.70 -24.56
N ALA A 247 -7.74 -18.94 -24.66
CA ALA A 247 -9.03 -19.37 -24.11
C ALA A 247 -9.11 -19.22 -22.58
N LEU A 248 -7.97 -19.31 -21.88
CA LEU A 248 -7.81 -19.03 -20.47
C LEU A 248 -6.82 -17.88 -20.28
N ASN A 249 -7.14 -16.96 -19.39
CA ASN A 249 -6.32 -15.80 -19.08
C ASN A 249 -6.56 -15.37 -17.63
N SER A 250 -5.57 -14.72 -17.01
CA SER A 250 -5.60 -14.46 -15.57
C SER A 250 -6.38 -13.19 -15.21
N LEU A 251 -6.50 -12.23 -16.14
CA LEU A 251 -7.02 -10.89 -15.88
C LEU A 251 -6.29 -10.19 -14.71
N ALA A 252 -5.04 -10.57 -14.42
CA ALA A 252 -4.31 -10.15 -13.23
C ALA A 252 -4.17 -8.63 -13.15
N PHE A 253 -3.79 -7.94 -14.22
CA PHE A 253 -3.67 -6.49 -14.19
C PHE A 253 -5.02 -5.79 -13.94
N LEU A 254 -6.11 -6.32 -14.49
CA LEU A 254 -7.44 -5.80 -14.25
C LEU A 254 -7.86 -5.98 -12.78
N ALA A 255 -7.60 -7.16 -12.20
CA ALA A 255 -7.84 -7.43 -10.79
C ALA A 255 -7.02 -6.50 -9.88
N CYS A 256 -5.75 -6.24 -10.22
CA CYS A 256 -4.90 -5.32 -9.46
C CYS A 256 -5.46 -3.90 -9.44
N ARG A 257 -6.00 -3.42 -10.59
CA ARG A 257 -6.61 -2.10 -10.67
C ARG A 257 -7.83 -1.95 -9.76
N TYR A 258 -8.77 -2.89 -9.83
CA TYR A 258 -9.93 -2.87 -8.92
C TYR A 258 -9.53 -3.02 -7.45
N THR A 259 -8.45 -3.76 -7.17
CA THR A 259 -7.91 -3.85 -5.81
C THR A 259 -7.29 -2.52 -5.37
N ALA A 260 -6.63 -1.78 -6.25
CA ALA A 260 -6.13 -0.44 -5.98
C ALA A 260 -7.28 0.54 -5.66
N ASP A 261 -8.34 0.52 -6.47
CA ASP A 261 -9.56 1.31 -6.22
C ASP A 261 -10.18 0.94 -4.85
N ALA A 262 -10.20 -0.36 -4.50
CA ALA A 262 -10.68 -0.81 -3.19
C ALA A 262 -9.80 -0.33 -2.02
N VAL A 263 -8.48 -0.29 -2.21
CA VAL A 263 -7.52 0.24 -1.24
C VAL A 263 -7.71 1.74 -1.03
N GLU A 264 -8.01 2.50 -2.10
CA GLU A 264 -8.33 3.92 -2.03
C GLU A 264 -9.60 4.16 -1.20
N VAL A 265 -10.69 3.43 -1.47
CA VAL A 265 -11.93 3.50 -0.70
C VAL A 265 -11.70 3.12 0.76
N LEU A 266 -10.93 2.06 1.03
CA LEU A 266 -10.60 1.65 2.40
C LEU A 266 -9.74 2.71 3.12
N SER A 267 -8.86 3.41 2.40
CA SER A 267 -8.07 4.52 2.94
C SER A 267 -8.95 5.71 3.33
N LEU A 268 -9.96 6.04 2.52
CA LEU A 268 -10.97 7.06 2.85
C LEU A 268 -11.72 6.68 4.13
N MET A 269 -12.14 5.41 4.25
CA MET A 269 -12.82 4.90 5.46
C MET A 269 -11.90 4.99 6.69
N ALA A 270 -10.65 4.54 6.58
CA ALA A 270 -9.69 4.55 7.67
C ALA A 270 -9.35 5.97 8.13
N ALA A 271 -9.12 6.90 7.21
CA ALA A 271 -8.87 8.30 7.52
C ALA A 271 -10.09 8.97 8.18
N THR A 272 -11.29 8.67 7.69
CA THR A 272 -12.54 9.17 8.27
C THR A 272 -12.74 8.65 9.69
N TYR A 273 -12.49 7.36 9.93
CA TYR A 273 -12.61 6.77 11.26
C TYR A 273 -11.55 7.31 12.22
N LEU A 274 -10.31 7.49 11.76
CA LEU A 274 -9.24 8.13 12.54
C LEU A 274 -9.62 9.55 12.97
N TYR A 275 -10.20 10.34 12.06
CA TYR A 275 -10.67 11.70 12.35
C TYR A 275 -11.74 11.69 13.45
N VAL A 276 -12.75 10.82 13.34
CA VAL A 276 -13.81 10.70 14.37
C VAL A 276 -13.23 10.31 15.73
N LEU A 277 -12.33 9.32 15.76
CA LEU A 277 -11.71 8.85 17.01
C LEU A 277 -10.84 9.92 17.68
N SER A 278 -10.19 10.78 16.89
CA SER A 278 -9.36 11.86 17.41
C SER A 278 -10.18 13.04 17.95
N CYS A 279 -11.43 13.20 17.50
CA CYS A 279 -12.35 14.24 17.99
C CYS A 279 -13.12 13.84 19.25
N SER A 280 -12.99 12.61 19.73
CA SER A 280 -13.70 12.14 20.94
C SER A 280 -13.03 12.70 22.20
N PRO A 281 -13.70 13.52 23.03
CA PRO A 281 -13.10 14.08 24.24
C PRO A 281 -13.08 13.06 25.39
N ASP A 282 -12.14 13.28 26.31
CA ASP A 282 -11.95 12.61 27.61
C ASP A 282 -11.58 11.12 27.60
N MET A 283 -10.32 10.87 27.27
CA MET A 283 -9.58 9.69 27.73
C MET A 283 -8.59 10.12 28.84
N PRO A 284 -8.60 9.50 30.05
CA PRO A 284 -7.82 10.00 31.19
C PRO A 284 -6.31 10.08 30.90
N ASP A 285 -5.61 11.04 31.49
CA ASP A 285 -4.43 11.70 30.92
C ASP A 285 -3.19 10.89 30.54
N ASP A 286 -2.91 9.69 31.07
CA ASP A 286 -1.47 9.37 31.19
C ASP A 286 -0.75 8.66 30.01
N GLN A 287 -1.40 8.12 28.96
CA GLN A 287 -0.66 7.57 27.79
C GLN A 287 -1.40 7.58 26.42
N VAL A 288 -2.73 7.55 26.38
CA VAL A 288 -3.49 7.62 25.10
C VAL A 288 -3.73 9.07 24.64
N SER A 289 -3.62 10.03 25.56
CA SER A 289 -3.53 11.47 25.26
C SER A 289 -2.39 11.75 24.27
N ASP A 290 -1.22 11.13 24.46
CA ASP A 290 -0.05 11.35 23.59
C ASP A 290 -0.23 10.76 22.19
N VAL A 291 -0.79 9.56 22.04
CA VAL A 291 -0.97 8.92 20.72
C VAL A 291 -2.10 9.58 19.94
N GLN A 292 -3.21 9.94 20.60
CA GLN A 292 -4.31 10.68 19.95
C GLN A 292 -3.90 12.12 19.62
N SER A 293 -3.21 12.82 20.52
CA SER A 293 -2.67 14.16 20.24
C SER A 293 -1.64 14.11 19.12
N ALA A 294 -0.71 13.13 19.14
CA ALA A 294 0.25 12.97 18.06
C ALA A 294 -0.40 12.59 16.73
N ALA A 295 -1.42 11.72 16.75
CA ALA A 295 -2.19 11.37 15.56
C ALA A 295 -2.97 12.58 15.01
N TRP A 296 -3.56 13.39 15.89
CA TRP A 296 -4.27 14.62 15.54
C TRP A 296 -3.35 15.68 14.96
N ASP A 297 -2.24 15.97 15.65
CA ASP A 297 -1.23 16.94 15.21
C ASP A 297 -0.67 16.53 13.85
N GLN A 298 -0.38 15.25 13.65
CA GLN A 298 0.13 14.74 12.37
C GLN A 298 -0.93 14.79 11.26
N LEU A 299 -2.18 14.43 11.56
CA LEU A 299 -3.29 14.51 10.61
C LEU A 299 -3.49 15.95 10.16
N MET A 300 -3.55 16.89 11.10
CA MET A 300 -3.69 18.32 10.80
C MET A 300 -2.46 18.88 10.08
N HIS A 301 -1.25 18.47 10.46
CA HIS A 301 -0.02 18.87 9.79
C HIS A 301 0.01 18.41 8.32
N ASN A 302 -0.36 17.15 8.07
CA ASN A 302 -0.43 16.58 6.72
C ASN A 302 -1.54 17.23 5.88
N TRP A 303 -2.71 17.45 6.47
CA TRP A 303 -3.83 18.12 5.79
C TRP A 303 -3.53 19.58 5.47
N ALA A 304 -2.81 20.30 6.34
CA ALA A 304 -2.40 21.68 6.08
C ALA A 304 -1.38 21.75 4.93
N ARG A 305 -0.39 20.84 4.90
CA ARG A 305 0.65 20.80 3.85
C ARG A 305 0.14 20.36 2.48
N ASN A 306 -0.83 19.45 2.45
CA ASN A 306 -1.35 18.86 1.22
C ASN A 306 -2.73 19.41 0.85
N SER A 307 -3.07 20.63 1.27
CA SER A 307 -4.39 21.22 1.09
C SER A 307 -4.82 21.38 -0.39
N MET A 308 -3.85 21.43 -1.30
CA MET A 308 -4.05 21.55 -2.75
C MET A 308 -4.17 20.20 -3.48
N GLN A 309 -3.96 19.07 -2.78
CA GLN A 309 -4.10 17.74 -3.36
C GLN A 309 -5.55 17.24 -3.31
N ASP A 310 -5.86 16.24 -4.13
CA ASP A 310 -7.17 15.60 -4.10
C ASP A 310 -7.46 14.97 -2.74
N LEU A 311 -8.74 14.84 -2.40
CA LEU A 311 -9.16 14.28 -1.12
C LEU A 311 -8.67 12.83 -0.94
N SER A 312 -8.68 12.03 -2.00
CA SER A 312 -8.23 10.64 -1.91
C SER A 312 -6.73 10.52 -1.70
N ASP A 313 -5.93 11.32 -2.42
CA ASP A 313 -4.48 11.41 -2.22
C ASP A 313 -4.15 11.81 -0.78
N ARG A 314 -4.86 12.81 -0.25
CA ARG A 314 -4.68 13.26 1.14
C ARG A 314 -5.03 12.16 2.14
N ALA A 315 -6.11 11.41 1.91
CA ALA A 315 -6.52 10.32 2.78
C ALA A 315 -5.51 9.16 2.77
N LEU A 316 -5.01 8.78 1.59
CA LEU A 316 -4.00 7.73 1.42
C LEU A 316 -2.69 8.10 2.12
N LEU A 317 -2.22 9.34 1.93
CA LEU A 317 -1.03 9.84 2.62
C LEU A 317 -1.25 9.86 4.15
N THR A 318 -2.41 10.34 4.60
CA THR A 318 -2.75 10.36 6.03
C THR A 318 -2.71 8.95 6.62
N ALA A 319 -3.38 7.98 5.98
CA ALA A 319 -3.36 6.59 6.42
C ALA A 319 -1.92 6.03 6.48
N SER A 320 -1.12 6.28 5.45
CA SER A 320 0.26 5.80 5.35
C SER A 320 1.18 6.38 6.43
N TYR A 321 1.10 7.68 6.68
CA TYR A 321 1.92 8.36 7.69
C TYR A 321 1.46 8.06 9.11
N SER A 322 0.15 7.94 9.35
CA SER A 322 -0.39 7.60 10.67
C SER A 322 0.09 6.24 11.16
N VAL A 323 0.16 5.24 10.28
CA VAL A 323 0.74 3.92 10.61
C VAL A 323 2.20 4.05 11.07
N GLY A 324 3.03 4.79 10.33
CA GLY A 324 4.44 4.97 10.66
C GLY A 324 4.66 5.64 12.02
N MET A 325 3.81 6.61 12.38
CA MET A 325 3.85 7.29 13.67
C MET A 325 3.32 6.42 14.82
N MET A 326 2.20 5.75 14.62
CA MET A 326 1.61 4.88 15.65
C MET A 326 2.53 3.70 16.00
N LEU A 327 3.23 3.15 15.00
CA LEU A 327 4.29 2.18 15.23
C LEU A 327 5.49 2.77 15.99
N ALA A 328 5.81 4.04 15.76
CA ALA A 328 6.91 4.72 16.46
C ALA A 328 6.60 5.02 17.95
N HIS A 329 5.33 5.30 18.26
CA HIS A 329 4.86 5.52 19.64
C HIS A 329 4.60 4.22 20.41
N GLY A 330 4.22 3.13 19.72
CA GLY A 330 3.91 1.84 20.35
C GLY A 330 5.10 1.15 21.02
N GLU A 331 6.32 1.34 20.51
CA GLU A 331 7.57 0.83 21.11
C GLU A 331 8.76 1.68 20.62
N ALA A 332 9.45 2.37 21.53
CA ALA A 332 10.69 3.12 21.21
C ALA A 332 11.80 2.20 20.64
N SER A 333 11.75 0.89 20.89
CA SER A 333 12.62 -0.11 20.26
C SER A 333 12.16 -0.53 18.86
N ALA A 334 10.85 -0.68 18.61
CA ALA A 334 10.34 -1.00 17.27
C ALA A 334 10.53 0.14 16.26
N ALA A 335 10.44 1.40 16.73
CA ALA A 335 10.76 2.57 15.93
C ALA A 335 12.23 2.58 15.49
N ALA A 336 13.13 2.25 16.42
CA ALA A 336 14.57 2.14 16.17
C ALA A 336 14.90 0.96 15.26
N ASP A 337 14.24 -0.19 15.42
CA ASP A 337 14.39 -1.37 14.56
C ASP A 337 13.81 -1.14 13.16
N TRP A 338 12.71 -0.39 13.03
CA TRP A 338 12.14 0.03 11.75
C TRP A 338 13.04 1.04 11.02
N GLN A 339 13.58 2.03 11.74
CA GLN A 339 14.56 2.96 11.17
C GLN A 339 15.88 2.27 10.82
N ALA A 340 16.35 1.33 11.65
CA ALA A 340 17.51 0.50 11.39
C ALA A 340 17.27 -0.44 10.20
N SER A 341 16.07 -0.98 10.02
CA SER A 341 15.67 -1.78 8.85
C SER A 341 15.60 -0.94 7.58
N LYS A 342 15.08 0.30 7.65
CA LYS A 342 15.15 1.26 6.53
C LYS A 342 16.60 1.61 6.18
N GLN A 343 17.45 1.86 7.18
CA GLN A 343 18.86 2.18 7.00
C GLN A 343 19.66 0.98 6.49
N GLN A 344 19.42 -0.24 6.99
CA GLN A 344 20.03 -1.47 6.47
C GLN A 344 19.60 -1.77 5.05
N ARG A 345 18.34 -1.52 4.69
CA ARG A 345 17.88 -1.65 3.29
C ARG A 345 18.57 -0.60 2.41
N ALA A 346 18.64 0.65 2.84
CA ALA A 346 19.37 1.72 2.13
C ALA A 346 20.88 1.43 2.00
N GLN A 347 21.49 0.82 3.01
CA GLN A 347 22.90 0.39 3.02
C GLN A 347 23.12 -0.84 2.13
N ALA A 348 22.22 -1.83 2.15
CA ALA A 348 22.28 -2.98 1.26
C ALA A 348 22.16 -2.59 -0.23
N TYR A 349 21.47 -1.48 -0.53
CA TYR A 349 21.42 -0.90 -1.88
C TYR A 349 22.69 -0.13 -2.27
N THR A 350 23.50 0.33 -1.31
CA THR A 350 24.75 1.06 -1.56
C THR A 350 26.00 0.19 -1.47
N THR A 351 25.95 -0.96 -0.80
CA THR A 351 27.04 -1.95 -0.75
C THR A 351 26.94 -3.03 -1.83
N ALA A 352 25.86 -3.06 -2.62
CA ALA A 352 25.74 -3.93 -3.79
C ALA A 352 26.32 -3.29 -5.08
N SER A 353 26.96 -2.12 -4.96
CA SER A 353 27.59 -1.37 -6.06
C SER A 353 29.12 -1.30 -5.98
N ASP A 354 29.75 -2.12 -5.14
CA ASP A 354 31.20 -2.41 -5.14
C ASP A 354 31.45 -3.90 -5.41
#